data_AF-A0A519ZHY8-F1
#
_entry.id   AF-A0A519ZHY8-F1
#
_cell.length_a   1.000
_cell.length_b   1.000
_cell.length_c   1.000
_cell.angle_alpha   90.00
_cell.angle_beta   90.00
_cell.angle_gamma   90.00
#
_symmetry.space_group_name_H-M   'P 1'
#
loop_
_entity.id
_entity.type
_entity.pdbx_description
1 polymer ?
#
loop_
_entity_poly.entity_id
_entity_poly.type
_entity_poly.pdbx_seq_one_letter_code
_entity_poly.pdbx_strand_id
1 'polypeptide(L)'
;MMNTFTKILFTAGLALVGRAASAQQLLDNFETTRLVDYPSPQGTIAAVANPGGNGTNTSTTVGSYVRDGSQYATVSIQLKNAAT
;
A
#
# COMPACT_ATOMS: atom_id res chain seq x y z
N MET A 1 41.22 5.17 21.14
CA MET A 1 39.92 5.42 21.79
C MET A 1 39.26 6.60 21.07
N MET A 2 38.06 6.42 20.51
CA MET A 2 37.41 7.49 19.74
C MET A 2 36.86 8.58 20.67
N ASN A 3 37.18 9.82 20.33
CA ASN A 3 36.79 11.07 20.99
C ASN A 3 35.26 11.30 20.94
N THR A 4 34.72 11.88 22.00
CA THR A 4 33.26 12.04 22.23
C THR A 4 32.57 12.81 21.10
N PHE A 5 33.23 13.82 20.53
CA PHE A 5 32.73 14.60 19.39
C PHE A 5 32.49 13.72 18.15
N THR A 6 33.43 12.82 17.85
CA THR A 6 33.36 11.90 16.71
C THR A 6 32.17 10.94 16.86
N LYS A 7 31.92 10.46 18.07
CA LYS A 7 30.74 9.62 18.36
C LYS A 7 29.43 10.38 18.16
N ILE A 8 29.34 11.59 18.70
CA ILE A 8 28.14 12.44 18.57
C ILE A 8 27.88 12.75 17.08
N LEU A 9 28.92 13.07 16.31
CA LEU A 9 28.79 13.38 14.89
C LEU A 9 28.27 12.18 14.07
N PHE A 10 28.78 10.97 14.34
CA PHE A 10 28.31 9.76 13.66
C PHE A 10 26.89 9.36 14.09
N THR A 11 26.53 9.47 15.36
CA THR A 11 25.18 9.16 15.84
C THR A 11 24.14 10.17 15.33
N ALA A 12 24.46 11.47 15.34
CA ALA A 12 23.59 12.50 14.76
C ALA A 12 23.45 12.34 13.24
N GLY A 13 24.53 11.99 12.54
CA GLY A 13 24.51 11.68 11.11
C GLY A 13 23.58 10.51 10.81
N LEU A 14 23.73 9.39 11.53
CA LEU A 14 22.87 8.22 11.34
C LEU A 14 21.40 8.48 11.68
N ALA A 15 21.11 9.35 12.66
CA ALA A 15 19.75 9.77 12.98
C ALA A 15 19.15 10.72 11.93
N LEU A 16 19.97 11.58 11.29
CA LEU A 16 19.50 12.50 10.24
C LEU A 16 19.28 11.81 8.88
N VAL A 17 20.06 10.77 8.55
CA VAL A 17 19.94 10.05 7.26
C VAL A 17 19.38 8.65 7.37
N GLY A 18 19.10 8.17 8.59
CA GLY A 18 18.50 6.88 8.86
C GLY A 18 17.06 6.83 8.38
N ARG A 19 16.87 6.53 7.10
CA ARG A 19 15.55 6.17 6.57
C ARG A 19 15.24 4.77 7.06
N ALA A 20 14.12 4.60 7.76
CA ALA A 20 13.59 3.28 8.02
C ALA A 20 13.37 2.59 6.66
N ALA A 21 14.09 1.50 6.40
CA ALA A 21 13.81 0.67 5.25
C ALA A 21 12.48 -0.03 5.51
N SER A 22 11.42 0.39 4.82
CA SER A 22 10.17 -0.38 4.80
C SER A 22 10.32 -1.48 3.76
N ALA A 23 10.38 -2.73 4.22
CA ALA A 23 10.49 -3.89 3.32
C ALA A 23 9.20 -4.13 2.51
N GLN A 24 8.08 -3.54 2.92
CA GLN A 24 6.79 -3.65 2.24
C GLN A 24 6.16 -2.26 2.07
N GLN A 25 5.65 -2.00 0.87
CA GLN A 25 4.85 -0.82 0.57
C GLN A 25 3.37 -1.23 0.52
N LEU A 26 2.53 -0.52 1.27
CA LEU A 26 1.08 -0.66 1.16
C LEU A 26 0.61 0.00 -0.14
N LEU A 27 0.06 -0.80 -1.06
CA LEU A 27 -0.35 -0.33 -2.39
C LEU A 27 -1.82 0.07 -2.46
N ASP A 28 -2.70 -0.71 -1.87
CA ASP A 28 -4.13 -0.39 -1.73
C ASP A 28 -4.64 -1.06 -0.46
N ASN A 29 -5.45 -0.36 0.32
CA ASN A 29 -6.19 -0.95 1.44
C ASN A 29 -7.71 -0.79 1.29
N PHE A 30 -8.19 -0.21 0.18
CA PHE A 30 -9.58 0.12 -0.08
C PHE A 30 -10.23 1.03 0.97
N GLU A 31 -9.43 1.75 1.76
CA GLU A 31 -9.87 2.72 2.77
C GLU A 31 -9.21 4.09 2.56
N THR A 32 -7.91 4.17 2.86
CA THR A 32 -7.15 5.42 2.96
C THR A 32 -5.94 5.46 2.03
N THR A 33 -5.55 4.32 1.47
CA THR A 33 -4.39 4.17 0.58
C THR A 33 -4.83 3.57 -0.74
N ARG A 34 -4.53 4.26 -1.85
CA ARG A 34 -4.68 3.76 -3.22
C ARG A 34 -3.58 4.30 -4.14
N LEU A 35 -2.45 3.59 -4.13
CA LEU A 35 -1.26 3.82 -4.95
C LEU A 35 -1.24 2.94 -6.22
N VAL A 36 -2.37 2.33 -6.57
CA VAL A 36 -2.55 1.57 -7.81
C VAL A 36 -3.76 2.05 -8.58
N ASP A 37 -3.74 1.81 -9.88
CA ASP A 37 -4.85 1.90 -10.80
C ASP A 37 -5.31 0.50 -11.23
N TYR A 38 -6.59 0.40 -11.55
CA TYR A 38 -7.21 -0.78 -12.14
C TYR A 38 -7.68 -0.41 -13.56
N PRO A 39 -6.78 -0.41 -14.56
CA PRO A 39 -7.02 0.28 -15.84
C PRO A 39 -7.98 -0.46 -16.78
N SER A 40 -8.14 -1.77 -16.65
CA SER A 40 -9.00 -2.57 -17.54
C SER A 40 -9.63 -3.77 -16.83
N PRO A 41 -10.40 -3.57 -15.75
CA PRO A 41 -11.15 -4.65 -15.14
C PRO A 41 -12.27 -5.11 -16.10
N GLN A 42 -12.41 -6.42 -16.30
CA GLN A 42 -13.58 -7.00 -16.99
C GLN A 42 -14.75 -7.10 -15.99
N GLY A 43 -15.16 -5.95 -15.49
CA GLY A 43 -16.05 -5.81 -14.36
C GLY A 43 -15.81 -4.50 -13.60
N THR A 44 -16.45 -4.35 -12.45
CA THR A 44 -16.34 -3.15 -11.61
C THR A 44 -15.56 -3.46 -10.35
N ILE A 45 -14.54 -2.65 -10.05
CA ILE A 45 -13.82 -2.67 -8.77
C ILE A 45 -14.20 -1.44 -7.97
N ALA A 46 -14.63 -1.64 -6.73
CA ALA A 46 -15.02 -0.57 -5.83
C ALA A 46 -14.63 -0.89 -4.38
N ALA A 47 -14.51 0.16 -3.56
CA ALA A 47 -14.53 -0.01 -2.11
C ALA A 47 -16.00 -0.05 -1.65
N VAL A 48 -16.37 -1.07 -0.88
CA VAL A 48 -17.72 -1.25 -0.32
C VAL A 48 -17.62 -1.47 1.19
N ALA A 49 -18.72 -1.24 1.92
CA ALA A 49 -18.78 -1.55 3.35
C ALA A 49 -18.41 -3.03 3.58
N ASN A 50 -17.57 -3.29 4.58
CA ASN A 50 -17.08 -4.63 4.88
C ASN A 50 -18.22 -5.55 5.37
N PRO A 51 -18.69 -6.53 4.59
CA PRO A 51 -19.76 -7.42 5.03
C PRO A 51 -19.29 -8.43 6.08
N GLY A 52 -17.98 -8.62 6.23
CA GLY A 52 -17.35 -9.55 7.18
C GLY A 52 -16.71 -8.87 8.39
N GLY A 53 -17.14 -7.65 8.72
CA GLY A 53 -16.62 -6.91 9.87
C GLY A 53 -16.91 -7.60 11.20
N ASN A 54 -15.90 -7.73 12.06
CA ASN A 54 -16.02 -8.27 13.41
C ASN A 54 -14.88 -7.75 14.31
N GLY A 55 -14.77 -8.25 15.54
CA GLY A 55 -13.74 -7.80 16.50
C GLY A 55 -12.29 -8.02 16.04
N THR A 56 -12.07 -8.93 15.09
CA THR A 56 -10.75 -9.20 14.50
C THR A 56 -10.60 -8.52 13.14
N ASN A 57 -11.61 -8.58 12.27
CA ASN A 57 -11.64 -7.87 10.99
C ASN A 57 -12.30 -6.51 11.17
N THR A 58 -11.50 -5.53 11.58
CA THR A 58 -11.96 -4.19 11.93
C THR A 58 -11.98 -3.21 10.76
N SER A 59 -11.72 -3.67 9.53
CA SER A 59 -11.75 -2.84 8.32
C SER A 59 -13.15 -2.27 8.09
N THR A 60 -13.26 -0.97 7.84
CA THR A 60 -14.52 -0.27 7.54
C THR A 60 -15.01 -0.62 6.13
N THR A 61 -14.10 -0.60 5.15
CA THR A 61 -14.38 -0.97 3.76
C THR A 61 -13.44 -2.06 3.25
N VAL A 62 -13.90 -2.77 2.22
CA VAL A 62 -13.15 -3.81 1.51
C VAL A 62 -13.26 -3.63 0.00
N GLY A 63 -12.32 -4.20 -0.73
CA GLY A 63 -12.42 -4.28 -2.19
C GLY A 63 -13.51 -5.25 -2.62
N SER A 64 -14.39 -4.80 -3.51
CA SER A 64 -15.37 -5.62 -4.21
C SER A 64 -15.05 -5.64 -5.69
N TYR A 65 -15.10 -6.82 -6.29
CA TYR A 65 -15.07 -7.00 -7.74
C TYR A 65 -16.36 -7.67 -8.19
N VAL A 66 -17.10 -6.97 -9.05
CA VAL A 66 -18.30 -7.50 -9.70
C VAL A 66 -17.94 -7.75 -11.17
N ARG A 67 -17.85 -9.02 -11.55
CA ARG A 67 -17.60 -9.40 -12.95
C ARG A 67 -18.69 -8.85 -13.87
N ASP A 68 -18.32 -8.62 -15.11
CA ASP A 68 -19.29 -8.42 -16.17
C ASP A 68 -19.71 -9.78 -16.82
N GLY A 69 -20.49 -9.68 -17.90
CA GLY A 69 -20.93 -10.83 -18.69
C GLY A 69 -19.90 -11.38 -19.68
N SER A 70 -18.64 -10.92 -19.62
CA SER A 70 -17.57 -11.40 -20.50
C SER A 70 -17.21 -12.86 -20.23
N GLN A 71 -16.61 -13.51 -21.23
CA GLN A 71 -16.13 -14.90 -21.13
C GLN A 71 -15.08 -15.05 -20.02
N TYR A 72 -14.23 -14.05 -19.84
CA TYR A 72 -13.17 -14.01 -18.84
C TYR A 72 -13.46 -12.91 -17.80
N ALA A 73 -12.74 -12.97 -16.68
CA ALA A 73 -12.86 -12.01 -15.58
C ALA A 73 -11.45 -11.64 -15.11
N THR A 74 -10.89 -10.56 -15.66
CA THR A 74 -9.53 -10.10 -15.36
C THR A 74 -9.53 -8.86 -14.48
N VAL A 75 -8.61 -8.84 -13.51
CA VAL A 75 -8.28 -7.67 -12.70
C VAL A 75 -6.80 -7.36 -12.91
N SER A 76 -6.53 -6.25 -13.59
CA SER A 76 -5.17 -5.74 -13.79
C SER A 76 -4.85 -4.67 -12.77
N ILE A 77 -3.61 -4.64 -12.29
CA ILE A 77 -3.12 -3.67 -11.31
C ILE A 77 -1.92 -2.96 -11.91
N GLN A 78 -1.92 -1.63 -11.85
CA GLN A 78 -0.80 -0.79 -12.28
C GLN A 78 -0.40 0.13 -11.13
N LEU A 79 0.89 0.26 -10.83
CA LEU A 79 1.36 1.20 -9.81
C LEU A 79 1.18 2.65 -10.31
N LYS A 80 0.59 3.50 -9.48
CA LYS A 80 0.62 4.96 -9.68
C LYS A 80 2.07 5.40 -9.46
N ASN A 81 2.71 5.86 -10.53
CA ASN A 81 4.13 6.23 -10.58
C ASN A 81 5.14 5.06 -10.69
N ALA A 82 4.81 3.96 -11.39
CA ALA A 82 5.89 3.16 -11.97
C ALA A 82 6.70 4.08 -12.90
N ALA A 83 7.87 4.53 -12.46
CA ALA A 83 8.77 5.32 -13.28
C ALA A 83 8.97 4.60 -14.62
N THR A 84 8.61 5.24 -15.72
CA THR A 84 9.18 4.95 -17.04
C THR A 84 10.66 5.25 -17.04
#